data_AF-A0A2R7Y2D5-F1
#
_entry.id   AF-A0A2R7Y2D5-F1
#
_cell.length_a   1.000
_cell.length_b   1.000
_cell.length_c   1.000
_cell.angle_alpha   90.00
_cell.angle_beta   90.00
_cell.angle_gamma   90.00
#
_symmetry.space_group_name_H-M   'P 1'
#
loop_
_entity.id
_entity.type
_entity.pdbx_description
1 polymer ?
#
loop_
_entity_poly.entity_id
_entity_poly.type
_entity_poly.pdbx_seq_one_letter_code
_entity_poly.pdbx_strand_id
1 'polypeptide(L)'
;MLILKVEDPDLNLYRNTVTKLNKIKQKHPIHVDVLKRGDIVYLLSLDDGYSVTFVYQAYLKAKERGLQTSLMYARYIDEDWIPKEIRRAAERWLSKGLSSSEVETLKKLGITEHVLNRWCP
;
A
#
# COMPACT_ATOMS: atom_id res chain seq x y z
N MET A 1 -0.99 4.90 8.40
CA MET A 1 0.05 4.77 7.35
C MET A 1 -0.50 5.43 6.09
N LEU A 2 0.18 6.42 5.53
CA LEU A 2 -0.20 7.00 4.24
C LEU A 2 0.39 6.16 3.11
N ILE A 3 -0.43 5.88 2.09
CA ILE A 3 -0.01 5.12 0.91
C ILE A 3 -0.30 5.96 -0.34
N LEU A 4 0.73 6.21 -1.14
CA LEU A 4 0.59 6.78 -2.47
C LEU A 4 0.80 5.67 -3.50
N LYS A 5 -0.16 5.51 -4.40
CA LYS A 5 -0.06 4.71 -5.62
C LYS A 5 0.11 5.65 -6.82
N VAL A 6 1.09 5.38 -7.67
CA VAL A 6 1.32 6.08 -8.93
C VAL A 6 1.35 5.05 -10.06
N GLU A 7 0.48 5.22 -11.05
CA GLU A 7 0.38 4.36 -12.24
C GLU A 7 1.20 4.93 -13.39
N ASP A 8 1.78 4.04 -14.19
CA ASP A 8 2.67 4.30 -15.33
C ASP A 8 3.75 5.36 -15.06
N PRO A 9 4.49 5.29 -13.93
CA PRO A 9 5.50 6.28 -13.63
C PRO A 9 6.69 6.09 -14.57
N ASP A 10 7.15 7.22 -15.14
CA ASP A 10 8.40 7.23 -15.87
C ASP A 10 9.55 6.71 -14.98
N LEU A 11 10.53 6.02 -15.58
CA LEU A 11 11.67 5.44 -14.85
C LEU A 11 12.45 6.49 -14.04
N ASN A 12 12.43 7.75 -14.47
CA ASN A 12 13.14 8.83 -13.80
C ASN A 12 12.43 9.23 -12.51
N LEU A 13 11.10 9.23 -12.45
CA LEU A 13 10.33 9.56 -11.25
C LEU A 13 10.63 8.56 -10.14
N TYR A 14 10.59 7.26 -10.47
CA TYR A 14 10.94 6.20 -9.51
C TYR A 14 12.38 6.36 -9.01
N ARG A 15 13.36 6.43 -9.92
CA ARG A 15 14.78 6.56 -9.57
C ARG A 15 15.03 7.81 -8.72
N ASN A 16 14.50 8.96 -9.14
CA ASN A 16 14.66 10.22 -8.41
C ASN A 16 14.04 10.15 -7.01
N THR A 17 12.89 9.50 -6.87
CA THR A 17 12.21 9.33 -5.57
C THR A 17 13.06 8.47 -4.64
N VAL A 18 13.56 7.33 -5.12
CA VAL A 18 14.45 6.44 -4.35
C VAL A 18 15.75 7.14 -3.98
N THR A 19 16.40 7.83 -4.92
CA THR A 19 17.63 8.59 -4.65
C THR A 19 17.40 9.69 -3.62
N LYS A 20 16.28 10.43 -3.71
CA LYS A 20 15.93 11.47 -2.73
C LYS A 20 15.71 10.86 -1.34
N LEU A 21 14.98 9.75 -1.26
CA LEU A 21 14.73 9.04 -0.01
C LEU A 21 16.04 8.58 0.65
N ASN A 22 16.95 7.97 -0.11
CA ASN A 22 18.24 7.51 0.40
C ASN A 22 19.08 8.65 0.97
N LYS A 23 19.10 9.81 0.29
CA LYS A 23 19.78 11.01 0.80
C LYS A 23 19.19 11.53 2.11
N ILE A 24 17.87 11.44 2.28
CA ILE A 24 17.19 11.85 3.51
C ILE A 24 17.49 10.85 4.64
N LYS A 25 17.38 9.55 4.37
CA LYS A 25 17.68 8.47 5.34
C LYS A 25 19.09 8.58 5.94
N GLN A 26 20.05 9.10 5.20
CA GLN A 26 21.42 9.34 5.69
C GLN A 26 21.53 10.46 6.73
N LYS A 27 20.58 11.41 6.76
CA LYS A 27 20.62 12.59 7.64
C LYS A 27 19.65 12.48 8.81
N HIS A 28 18.46 11.96 8.54
CA HIS A 28 17.39 11.85 9.51
C HIS A 28 16.65 10.52 9.33
N PRO A 29 16.27 9.85 10.43
CA PRO A 29 15.35 8.72 10.36
C PRO A 29 14.06 9.13 9.64
N ILE A 30 13.67 8.35 8.64
CA ILE A 30 12.43 8.51 7.91
C ILE A 30 11.84 7.14 7.62
N HIS A 31 10.55 6.99 7.90
CA HIS A 31 9.83 5.74 7.78
C HIS A 31 9.02 5.73 6.50
N VAL A 32 9.73 5.68 5.38
CA VAL A 32 9.16 5.57 4.04
C VAL A 32 9.78 4.41 3.30
N ASP A 33 8.93 3.64 2.63
CA ASP A 33 9.31 2.61 1.68
C ASP A 33 8.75 2.91 0.30
N VAL A 34 9.53 2.56 -0.73
CA VAL A 34 9.17 2.75 -2.13
C VAL A 34 9.29 1.41 -2.82
N LEU A 35 8.20 0.94 -3.42
CA LEU A 35 8.15 -0.34 -4.13
C LEU A 35 7.67 -0.12 -5.56
N LYS A 36 8.31 -0.78 -6.53
CA LYS A 36 7.83 -0.86 -7.90
C LYS A 36 7.31 -2.26 -8.18
N ARG A 37 6.10 -2.37 -8.73
CA ARG A 37 5.51 -3.64 -9.20
C ARG A 37 4.89 -3.41 -10.56
N GLY A 38 5.50 -3.96 -11.62
CA GLY A 38 5.13 -3.63 -13.00
C GLY A 38 5.22 -2.13 -13.22
N ASP A 39 4.15 -1.56 -13.78
CA ASP A 39 4.04 -0.13 -14.05
C ASP A 39 3.36 0.65 -12.91
N ILE A 40 3.46 0.15 -11.67
CA ILE A 40 2.93 0.83 -10.50
C ILE A 40 4.05 1.06 -9.50
N VAL A 41 4.14 2.29 -8.98
CA VAL A 41 5.00 2.64 -7.85
C VAL A 41 4.14 2.95 -6.63
N TYR A 42 4.47 2.30 -5.52
CA TYR A 42 3.88 2.52 -4.22
C TYR A 42 4.89 3.24 -3.32
N LEU A 43 4.45 4.30 -2.66
CA LEU A 43 5.16 4.87 -1.50
C LEU A 43 4.28 4.64 -0.28
N LEU A 44 4.88 4.11 0.79
CA LEU A 44 4.19 3.92 2.07
C LEU A 44 4.95 4.67 3.15
N SER A 45 4.23 5.36 4.04
CA SER A 45 4.82 6.03 5.19
C SER A 45 4.10 5.73 6.49
N LEU A 46 4.84 5.64 7.59
CA LEU A 46 4.23 5.79 8.91
C LEU A 46 3.55 7.17 9.04
N ASP A 47 2.71 7.30 10.06
CA ASP A 47 1.88 8.49 10.29
C ASP A 47 2.61 9.64 10.99
N ASP A 48 3.94 9.61 10.99
CA ASP A 48 4.72 10.76 11.45
C ASP A 48 4.75 11.85 10.37
N GLY A 49 4.74 13.11 10.81
CA GLY A 49 4.64 14.26 9.91
C GLY A 49 5.80 14.34 8.89
N TYR A 50 6.99 13.84 9.24
CA TYR A 50 8.15 13.90 8.36
C TYR A 50 8.04 12.92 7.19
N SER A 51 7.69 11.67 7.49
CA SER A 51 7.47 10.62 6.49
C SER A 51 6.26 10.94 5.61
N VAL A 52 5.15 11.41 6.20
CA VAL A 52 3.96 11.86 5.46
C VAL A 52 4.29 13.00 4.52
N THR A 53 5.09 13.98 4.96
CA THR A 53 5.53 15.10 4.09
C THR A 53 6.30 14.60 2.87
N PHE A 54 7.15 13.58 3.03
CA PHE A 54 7.88 12.98 1.91
C PHE A 54 6.95 12.28 0.91
N VAL A 55 5.92 11.57 1.37
CA VAL A 55 4.94 10.95 0.47
C VAL A 55 4.08 12.02 -0.21
N TYR A 56 3.64 13.03 0.53
CA TYR A 56 2.79 14.08 -0.02
C TYR A 56 3.51 14.93 -1.08
N GLN A 57 4.81 15.25 -0.90
CA GLN A 57 5.55 15.93 -1.97
C GLN A 57 5.69 15.07 -3.24
N ALA A 58 5.78 13.74 -3.10
CA ALA A 58 5.84 12.85 -4.25
C ALA A 58 4.48 12.82 -4.99
N TYR A 59 3.38 12.86 -4.24
CA TYR A 59 2.04 13.00 -4.78
C TYR A 59 1.90 14.30 -5.58
N LEU A 60 2.30 15.45 -5.01
CA LEU A 60 2.27 16.74 -5.71
C LEU A 60 3.07 16.70 -7.03
N LYS A 61 4.29 16.15 -6.99
CA LYS A 61 5.13 16.01 -8.18
C LYS A 61 4.53 15.09 -9.25
N ALA A 62 3.85 14.02 -8.84
CA ALA A 62 3.17 13.13 -9.78
C ALA A 62 1.93 13.80 -10.39
N LYS A 63 1.18 14.58 -9.61
CA LYS A 63 0.05 15.40 -10.09
C LYS A 63 0.50 16.47 -11.08
N GLU A 64 1.60 17.17 -10.81
CA GLU A 64 2.20 18.15 -11.75
C GLU A 64 2.57 17.52 -13.10
N ARG A 65 2.92 16.23 -13.10
CA ARG A 65 3.26 15.47 -14.30
C ARG A 65 2.04 14.85 -15.01
N GLY A 66 0.83 15.08 -14.50
CA GLY A 66 -0.39 14.49 -15.06
C GLY A 66 -0.50 12.97 -14.86
N LEU A 67 0.24 12.39 -13.92
CA LEU A 67 0.18 10.95 -13.66
C LEU A 67 -1.08 10.57 -12.91
N GLN A 68 -1.60 9.38 -13.22
CA GLN A 68 -2.70 8.77 -12.48
C GLN A 68 -2.20 8.36 -11.10
N THR A 69 -2.79 8.96 -10.06
CA THR A 69 -2.38 8.76 -8.67
C THR A 69 -3.57 8.50 -7.77
N SER A 70 -3.35 7.70 -6.74
CA SER A 70 -4.31 7.47 -5.66
C SER A 70 -3.61 7.64 -4.33
N LEU A 71 -4.13 8.55 -3.50
CA LEU A 71 -3.69 8.71 -2.13
C LEU A 71 -4.66 7.96 -1.23
N MET A 72 -4.13 7.02 -0.46
CA MET A 72 -4.89 6.11 0.39
C MET A 72 -4.32 6.18 1.81
N TYR A 73 -5.15 5.81 2.77
CA TYR A 73 -4.74 5.69 4.16
C TYR A 73 -4.97 4.25 4.61
N ALA A 74 -4.02 3.70 5.35
CA ALA A 74 -4.14 2.41 6.01
C ALA A 74 -4.03 2.63 7.52
N ARG A 75 -4.92 1.99 8.28
CA ARG A 75 -4.95 2.07 9.74
C ARG A 75 -4.83 0.68 10.34
N TYR A 76 -4.54 0.65 11.64
CA TYR A 76 -4.74 -0.56 12.42
C TYR A 76 -6.22 -0.97 12.39
N ILE A 77 -6.44 -2.28 12.21
CA ILE A 77 -7.76 -2.94 12.28
C ILE A 77 -7.64 -4.14 13.23
N ASP A 78 -8.75 -4.50 13.86
CA ASP A 78 -8.82 -5.72 14.64
C ASP A 78 -8.90 -6.96 13.72
N GLU A 79 -8.34 -8.07 14.16
CA GLU A 79 -8.25 -9.30 13.34
C GLU A 79 -9.63 -9.86 12.95
N ASP A 80 -10.65 -9.60 13.78
CA ASP A 80 -12.02 -10.09 13.58
C ASP A 80 -12.76 -9.32 12.50
N TRP A 81 -12.21 -8.21 12.02
CA TRP A 81 -12.71 -7.48 10.86
C TRP A 81 -12.49 -8.27 9.57
N ILE A 82 -11.50 -9.16 9.54
CA ILE A 82 -11.25 -10.05 8.40
C ILE A 82 -12.33 -11.14 8.34
N PRO A 83 -12.99 -11.33 7.18
CA PRO A 83 -14.00 -12.37 6.99
C PRO A 83 -13.52 -13.75 7.44
N LYS A 84 -14.42 -14.50 8.09
CA LYS A 84 -14.11 -15.80 8.69
C LYS A 84 -13.61 -16.81 7.64
N GLU A 85 -14.17 -16.74 6.45
CA GLU A 85 -13.82 -17.56 5.30
C GLU A 85 -12.35 -17.36 4.89
N ILE A 86 -11.88 -16.11 4.92
CA ILE A 86 -10.50 -15.75 4.60
C ILE A 86 -9.55 -16.19 5.72
N ARG A 87 -9.92 -15.96 6.98
CA ARG A 87 -9.11 -16.43 8.13
C ARG A 87 -8.90 -17.95 8.09
N ARG A 88 -9.98 -18.71 7.87
CA ARG A 88 -9.91 -20.17 7.73
C ARG A 88 -9.08 -20.62 6.54
N ALA A 89 -9.16 -19.91 5.40
CA ALA A 89 -8.33 -20.22 4.25
C ALA A 89 -6.84 -19.97 4.55
N ALA A 90 -6.50 -18.87 5.25
CA ALA A 90 -5.14 -18.57 5.67
C ALA A 90 -4.57 -19.61 6.65
N GLU A 91 -5.36 -20.05 7.63
CA GLU A 91 -4.99 -21.14 8.56
C GLU A 91 -4.66 -22.44 7.81
N ARG A 92 -5.50 -22.82 6.83
CA ARG A 92 -5.21 -23.98 5.98
C ARG A 92 -3.92 -23.77 5.20
N TRP A 93 -3.72 -22.57 4.65
CA TRP A 93 -2.53 -22.24 3.86
C TRP A 93 -1.22 -22.40 4.63
N LEU A 94 -1.23 -22.18 5.95
CA LEU A 94 -0.05 -22.42 6.80
C LEU A 94 0.38 -23.90 6.83
N SER A 95 -0.59 -24.82 6.74
CA SER A 95 -0.37 -26.26 6.86
C SER A 95 -0.27 -26.99 5.52
N LYS A 96 -0.92 -26.47 4.47
CA LYS A 96 -1.06 -27.07 3.14
C LYS A 96 -1.23 -25.97 2.09
N GLY A 97 -1.00 -26.26 0.81
CA GLY A 97 -1.36 -25.32 -0.26
C GLY A 97 -2.87 -25.11 -0.39
N LEU A 98 -3.28 -24.00 -1.01
CA LEU A 98 -4.67 -23.79 -1.42
C LEU A 98 -4.96 -24.51 -2.75
N SER A 99 -6.14 -25.10 -2.85
CA SER A 99 -6.62 -25.65 -4.13
C SER A 99 -6.99 -24.54 -5.13
N SER A 100 -7.00 -24.86 -6.42
CA SER A 100 -7.39 -23.91 -7.46
C SER A 100 -8.80 -23.36 -7.28
N SER A 101 -9.75 -24.18 -6.81
CA SER A 101 -11.13 -23.75 -6.52
C SER A 101 -11.20 -22.78 -5.35
N GLU A 102 -10.40 -22.98 -4.31
CA GLU A 102 -10.28 -22.03 -3.20
C GLU A 102 -9.70 -20.70 -3.67
N VAL A 103 -8.64 -20.73 -4.49
CA VAL A 103 -8.03 -19.51 -5.05
C VAL A 103 -9.05 -18.72 -5.87
N GLU A 104 -9.82 -19.39 -6.74
CA GLU A 104 -10.86 -18.72 -7.54
C GLU A 104 -12.01 -18.17 -6.70
N THR A 105 -12.32 -18.81 -5.58
CA THR A 105 -13.30 -18.29 -4.61
C THR A 105 -12.75 -17.05 -3.91
N LEU A 106 -11.52 -17.10 -3.40
CA LEU A 106 -10.86 -16.00 -2.69
C LEU A 106 -10.70 -14.76 -3.58
N LYS A 107 -10.37 -14.93 -4.86
CA LYS A 107 -10.27 -13.82 -5.83
C LYS A 107 -11.57 -13.02 -5.98
N LYS A 108 -12.72 -13.65 -5.75
CA LYS A 108 -14.05 -13.02 -5.88
C LYS A 108 -14.53 -12.38 -4.58
N LEU A 109 -13.86 -12.66 -3.46
CA LEU A 109 -14.21 -12.12 -2.15
C LEU A 109 -13.58 -10.75 -1.96
N GLY A 110 -14.37 -9.69 -2.14
CA GLY A 110 -14.01 -8.35 -1.69
C GLY A 110 -14.17 -8.21 -0.17
N ILE A 111 -13.13 -7.74 0.52
CA ILE A 111 -13.19 -7.49 1.98
C ILE A 111 -13.53 -6.04 2.33
N THR A 112 -13.51 -5.14 1.34
CA THR A 112 -13.60 -3.69 1.56
C THR A 112 -14.85 -3.31 2.33
N GLU A 113 -16.02 -3.83 1.97
CA GLU A 113 -17.28 -3.56 2.68
C GLU A 113 -17.24 -4.03 4.14
N HIS A 114 -16.66 -5.20 4.38
CA HIS A 114 -16.53 -5.76 5.74
C HIS A 114 -15.64 -4.90 6.65
N VAL A 115 -14.61 -4.28 6.08
CA VAL A 115 -13.67 -3.41 6.79
C VAL A 115 -14.27 -2.01 6.97
N LEU A 116 -14.87 -1.43 5.92
CA LEU A 116 -15.42 -0.07 5.96
C LEU A 116 -16.57 0.06 6.96
N ASN A 117 -17.48 -0.92 7.01
CA ASN A 117 -18.61 -0.92 7.95
C ASN A 117 -18.18 -0.88 9.42
N ARG A 118 -16.96 -1.33 9.73
CA ARG A 118 -16.40 -1.27 11.09
C ARG A 118 -15.48 -0.08 11.31
N TRP A 119 -14.89 0.43 10.24
CA TRP A 119 -13.99 1.59 10.27
C TRP A 119 -14.75 2.87 10.64
N CYS A 120 -15.88 3.13 9.99
CA CYS A 120 -16.74 4.28 10.20
C CYS A 120 -18.18 3.79 10.38
N PRO A 121 -18.54 3.29 11.59
CA PRO A 121 -19.86 2.72 11.86
C PRO A 121 -20.99 3.74 11.77
#